data_AF-R7P7Z1-F1
#
_entry.id   AF-R7P7Z1-F1
#
_cell.length_a   1.000
_cell.length_b   1.000
_cell.length_c   1.000
_cell.angle_alpha   90.00
_cell.angle_beta   90.00
_cell.angle_gamma   90.00
#
_symmetry.space_group_name_H-M   'P 1'
#
loop_
_entity.id
_entity.type
_entity.pdbx_description
1 polymer ?
#
loop_
_entity_poly.entity_id
_entity_poly.type
_entity_poly.pdbx_seq_one_letter_code
_entity_poly.pdbx_strand_id
1 'polypeptide(L)'
;MYDWFPCVLTSIFFPVNESIWEHMKIIFYCLFIGSVLEKKGNNYYLNILVKPLVGVLFYLIIFIPLYLIFGESMFISLSLMLFTYIIMELLGIKISKQEELNIKALPIIIIILISILFSILTFYPLHNFLFFDSVKLGYGILK
;
A
#
# COMPACT_ATOMS: atom_id res chain seq x y z
N MET A 1 -12.38 0.25 -10.43
CA MET A 1 -13.00 1.54 -10.03
C MET A 1 -12.51 2.68 -10.91
N TYR A 2 -11.18 2.85 -11.10
CA TYR A 2 -10.65 3.80 -12.07
C TYR A 2 -11.21 3.58 -13.48
N ASP A 3 -11.24 2.33 -13.96
CA ASP A 3 -11.80 2.01 -15.29
C ASP A 3 -13.27 2.38 -15.46
N TRP A 4 -14.05 2.40 -14.37
CA TRP A 4 -15.47 2.76 -14.41
C TRP A 4 -15.69 4.27 -14.30
N PHE A 5 -14.80 4.97 -13.59
CA PHE A 5 -14.88 6.41 -13.35
C PHE A 5 -13.49 7.04 -13.45
N PRO A 6 -12.92 7.19 -14.67
CA PRO A 6 -11.55 7.65 -14.85
C PRO A 6 -11.45 9.15 -14.57
N CYS A 7 -10.97 9.52 -13.39
CA CYS A 7 -10.73 10.91 -13.00
C CYS A 7 -9.53 11.03 -12.06
N VAL A 8 -9.06 12.25 -11.82
CA VAL A 8 -7.90 12.53 -10.96
C VAL A 8 -8.09 11.95 -9.56
N LEU A 9 -9.31 12.02 -9.02
CA LEU A 9 -9.61 11.52 -7.69
C LEU A 9 -9.48 9.99 -7.62
N THR A 10 -10.02 9.28 -8.61
CA THR A 10 -9.96 7.82 -8.62
C THR A 10 -8.55 7.30 -8.89
N SER A 11 -7.73 8.00 -9.68
CA SER A 11 -6.32 7.61 -9.89
C SER A 11 -5.46 7.73 -8.63
N ILE A 12 -5.80 8.66 -7.73
CA ILE A 12 -5.05 8.85 -6.48
C ILE A 12 -5.25 7.64 -5.56
N PHE A 13 -6.49 7.17 -5.39
CA PHE A 13 -6.81 6.13 -4.41
C PHE A 13 -6.88 4.71 -4.95
N PHE A 14 -7.18 4.54 -6.23
CA PHE A 14 -7.41 3.23 -6.84
C PHE A 14 -6.30 2.86 -7.84
N PRO A 15 -6.10 1.55 -8.10
CA PRO A 15 -5.20 1.10 -9.14
C PRO A 15 -5.59 1.68 -10.50
N VAL A 16 -4.63 2.25 -11.22
CA VAL A 16 -4.80 2.69 -12.62
C VAL A 16 -4.28 1.66 -13.63
N ASN A 17 -3.48 0.71 -13.17
CA ASN A 17 -2.84 -0.35 -13.95
C ASN A 17 -2.47 -1.53 -13.03
N GLU A 18 -1.89 -2.60 -13.59
CA GLU A 18 -1.54 -3.83 -12.84
C GLU A 18 -0.08 -3.86 -12.35
N SER A 19 0.59 -2.71 -12.29
CA SER A 19 1.98 -2.65 -11.82
C SER A 19 2.13 -2.95 -10.32
N ILE A 20 3.33 -3.34 -9.91
CA ILE A 20 3.67 -3.60 -8.49
C ILE A 20 3.43 -2.34 -7.65
N TRP A 21 3.69 -1.16 -8.21
CA TRP A 21 3.43 0.12 -7.57
C TRP A 21 1.98 0.30 -7.16
N GLU A 22 1.03 -0.04 -8.04
CA GLU A 22 -0.39 0.10 -7.76
C GLU A 22 -0.86 -0.91 -6.69
N HIS A 23 -0.26 -2.11 -6.67
CA HIS A 23 -0.47 -3.07 -5.57
C HIS A 23 0.03 -2.52 -4.22
N MET A 24 1.22 -1.90 -4.18
CA MET A 24 1.74 -1.24 -2.98
C MET A 24 0.80 -0.13 -2.50
N LYS A 25 0.25 0.66 -3.43
CA LYS A 25 -0.69 1.74 -3.13
C LYS A 25 -1.98 1.22 -2.50
N ILE A 26 -2.54 0.12 -3.02
CA ILE A 26 -3.72 -0.54 -2.44
C ILE A 26 -3.41 -1.00 -1.01
N ILE A 27 -2.30 -1.70 -0.81
CA ILE A 27 -1.91 -2.21 0.52
C ILE A 27 -1.78 -1.07 1.52
N PHE A 28 -1.11 0.01 1.11
CA PHE A 28 -0.93 1.20 1.93
C PHE A 28 -2.28 1.80 2.35
N TYR A 29 -3.15 2.10 1.39
CA TYR A 29 -4.44 2.75 1.70
C TYR A 29 -5.38 1.83 2.49
N CYS A 30 -5.45 0.54 2.17
CA CYS A 30 -6.28 -0.42 2.91
C CYS A 30 -5.85 -0.53 4.38
N LEU A 31 -4.55 -0.70 4.63
CA LEU A 31 -4.03 -0.76 5.99
C LEU A 31 -4.19 0.57 6.73
N PHE A 32 -4.01 1.70 6.03
CA PHE A 32 -4.17 3.03 6.60
C PHE A 32 -5.62 3.23 7.05
N ILE A 33 -6.58 2.98 6.16
CA ILE A 33 -8.01 3.10 6.46
C ILE A 33 -8.41 2.14 7.60
N GLY A 34 -7.96 0.89 7.55
CA GLY A 34 -8.21 -0.08 8.64
C GLY A 34 -7.72 0.42 9.99
N SER A 35 -6.48 0.93 10.04
CA SER A 35 -5.89 1.51 11.26
C SER A 35 -6.70 2.71 11.76
N VAL A 36 -7.16 3.58 10.85
CA VAL A 36 -7.96 4.76 11.21
C VAL A 36 -9.30 4.35 11.81
N LEU A 37 -9.92 3.27 11.32
CA LEU A 37 -11.23 2.78 11.77
C LEU A 37 -11.20 2.09 13.14
N GLU A 38 -10.10 1.42 13.50
CA GLU A 38 -9.98 0.73 14.80
C GLU A 38 -10.12 1.68 16.00
N LYS A 39 -9.65 2.94 15.88
CA LYS A 39 -9.73 4.05 16.88
C LYS A 39 -9.52 3.65 18.36
N LYS A 40 -8.73 2.61 18.65
CA LYS A 40 -8.60 2.03 19.99
C LYS A 40 -7.19 1.50 20.24
N GLY A 41 -6.82 1.46 21.51
CA GLY A 41 -5.54 0.95 22.00
C GLY A 41 -4.48 2.04 22.20
N ASN A 42 -3.44 1.70 22.96
CA ASN A 42 -2.28 2.55 23.10
C ASN A 42 -1.61 2.72 21.72
N ASN A 43 -0.80 3.76 21.54
CA ASN A 43 -0.01 3.93 20.32
C ASN A 43 -0.84 4.00 19.02
N TYR A 44 -2.08 4.49 19.09
CA TYR A 44 -2.97 4.63 17.93
C TYR A 44 -2.32 5.31 16.71
N TYR A 45 -1.68 6.47 16.93
CA TYR A 45 -1.00 7.21 15.86
C TYR A 45 0.18 6.42 15.27
N LEU A 46 0.92 5.68 16.10
CA LEU A 46 1.97 4.80 15.62
C LEU A 46 1.41 3.66 14.77
N ASN A 47 0.29 3.04 15.17
CA ASN A 47 -0.36 2.01 14.36
C ASN A 47 -0.77 2.50 12.98
N ILE A 48 -1.35 3.71 12.90
CA ILE A 48 -1.71 4.36 11.64
C ILE A 48 -0.53 4.47 10.69
N LEU A 49 0.69 4.69 11.20
CA LEU A 49 1.90 4.80 10.39
C LEU A 49 2.55 3.44 10.10
N VAL A 50 2.71 2.62 11.12
CA VAL A 50 3.55 1.43 11.07
C VAL A 50 2.88 0.32 10.25
N LYS A 51 1.58 0.06 10.42
CA LYS A 51 0.90 -1.01 9.65
C LYS A 51 1.04 -0.78 8.14
N PRO A 52 0.69 0.38 7.57
CA PRO A 52 0.80 0.61 6.13
C PRO A 52 2.24 0.55 5.61
N LEU A 53 3.18 1.17 6.31
CA LEU A 53 4.58 1.21 5.90
C LEU A 53 5.22 -0.18 5.91
N VAL A 54 5.10 -0.89 7.03
CA VAL A 54 5.67 -2.24 7.16
C VAL A 54 4.93 -3.21 6.25
N GLY A 55 3.62 -3.05 6.04
CA GLY A 55 2.84 -3.86 5.13
C GLY A 55 3.34 -3.79 3.68
N VAL A 56 3.63 -2.58 3.18
CA VAL A 56 4.21 -2.40 1.84
C VAL A 56 5.57 -3.08 1.73
N LEU A 57 6.46 -2.90 2.71
CA LEU A 57 7.78 -3.51 2.70
C LEU A 57 7.71 -5.04 2.79
N PHE A 58 6.87 -5.55 3.69
CA PHE A 58 6.63 -6.98 3.88
C PHE A 58 6.12 -7.63 2.60
N TYR A 59 5.14 -7.01 1.94
CA TYR A 59 4.62 -7.46 0.66
C TYR A 59 5.73 -7.51 -0.38
N LEU A 60 6.51 -6.43 -0.56
CA LEU A 60 7.56 -6.38 -1.58
C LEU A 60 8.65 -7.45 -1.40
N ILE A 61 9.10 -7.67 -0.15
CA ILE A 61 10.15 -8.64 0.16
C ILE A 61 9.75 -10.05 -0.31
N ILE A 62 8.46 -10.40 -0.18
CA ILE A 62 7.95 -11.71 -0.56
C ILE A 62 7.51 -11.73 -2.03
N PHE A 63 6.89 -10.65 -2.51
CA PHE A 63 6.31 -10.56 -3.84
C PHE A 63 7.38 -10.55 -4.94
N ILE A 64 8.47 -9.81 -4.77
CA ILE A 64 9.50 -9.69 -5.82
C ILE A 64 10.10 -11.07 -6.19
N PRO A 65 10.55 -11.92 -5.24
CA PRO A 65 11.00 -13.26 -5.57
C PRO A 65 9.95 -14.11 -6.29
N LEU A 66 8.69 -14.06 -5.83
CA LEU A 66 7.60 -14.81 -6.45
C LEU A 66 7.33 -14.33 -7.87
N TYR A 67 7.33 -13.02 -8.07
CA TYR A 67 7.14 -12.39 -9.38
C TYR A 67 8.26 -12.76 -10.36
N LEU A 68 9.52 -12.81 -9.90
CA LEU A 68 10.65 -13.21 -10.76
C LEU A 68 10.60 -14.69 -11.17
N ILE A 69 9.99 -15.56 -10.36
CA ILE A 69 9.88 -17.00 -10.63
C ILE A 69 8.65 -17.32 -11.48
N PHE A 70 7.49 -16.75 -11.13
CA PHE A 70 6.19 -17.12 -11.70
C PHE A 70 5.62 -16.08 -12.66
N GLY A 71 6.20 -14.88 -12.72
CA GLY A 71 5.63 -13.74 -13.41
C GLY A 71 4.49 -13.08 -12.63
N GLU A 72 3.73 -12.23 -13.32
CA GLU A 72 2.51 -11.65 -12.80
C GLU A 72 1.44 -12.75 -12.69
N SER A 73 0.80 -12.84 -11.53
CA SER A 73 -0.28 -13.78 -11.27
C SER A 73 -1.22 -13.18 -10.24
N MET A 74 -2.44 -12.87 -10.70
CA MET A 74 -3.51 -12.37 -9.85
C MET A 74 -3.76 -13.23 -8.61
N PHE A 75 -3.65 -14.56 -8.72
CA PHE A 75 -3.84 -15.45 -7.58
C PHE A 75 -2.76 -15.27 -6.52
N ILE A 76 -1.50 -15.16 -6.94
CA ILE A 76 -0.35 -14.96 -6.04
C ILE A 76 -0.43 -13.57 -5.39
N SER A 77 -0.69 -12.53 -6.19
CA SER A 77 -0.74 -11.15 -5.69
C SER A 77 -1.87 -10.96 -4.67
N LEU A 78 -3.07 -11.45 -4.95
CA LEU A 78 -4.22 -11.38 -4.02
C LEU A 78 -3.98 -12.21 -2.75
N SER A 79 -3.50 -13.44 -2.89
CA SER A 79 -3.22 -14.31 -1.74
C SER A 79 -2.18 -13.68 -0.81
N LEU A 80 -1.13 -13.09 -1.38
CA LEU A 80 -0.08 -12.42 -0.61
C LEU A 80 -0.57 -11.11 0.02
N MET A 81 -1.44 -10.34 -0.65
CA MET A 81 -2.07 -9.16 -0.03
C MET A 81 -2.91 -9.55 1.19
N LEU A 82 -3.78 -10.56 1.07
CA LEU A 82 -4.59 -11.04 2.19
C LEU A 82 -3.71 -11.51 3.35
N PHE A 83 -2.65 -12.26 3.05
CA PHE A 83 -1.69 -12.70 4.05
C PHE A 83 -1.00 -11.51 4.72
N THR A 84 -0.58 -10.50 3.95
CA THR A 84 0.01 -9.26 4.46
C THR A 84 -0.94 -8.55 5.42
N TYR A 85 -2.22 -8.44 5.09
CA TYR A 85 -3.22 -7.80 5.96
C TYR A 85 -3.37 -8.52 7.30
N ILE A 86 -3.43 -9.86 7.29
CA ILE A 86 -3.51 -10.65 8.52
C ILE A 86 -2.28 -10.41 9.40
N ILE A 87 -1.07 -10.45 8.82
CA ILE A 87 0.18 -10.25 9.57
C ILE A 87 0.26 -8.82 10.14
N MET A 88 -0.12 -7.81 9.35
CA MET A 88 -0.09 -6.42 9.81
C MET A 88 -1.10 -6.16 10.93
N GLU A 89 -2.24 -6.86 10.93
CA GLU A 89 -3.21 -6.75 12.02
C GLU A 89 -2.67 -7.35 13.32
N LEU A 90 -2.02 -8.52 13.25
CA LEU A 90 -1.33 -9.11 14.42
C LEU A 90 -0.24 -8.19 14.97
N LEU A 91 0.51 -7.53 14.08
CA LEU A 91 1.51 -6.53 14.44
C LEU A 91 0.88 -5.31 15.12
N GLY A 92 -0.26 -4.83 14.60
CA GLY A 92 -1.03 -3.73 15.20
C GLY A 92 -1.47 -4.03 16.63
N ILE A 93 -2.01 -5.23 16.87
CA ILE A 93 -2.41 -5.68 18.21
C ILE A 93 -1.21 -5.68 19.16
N LYS A 94 -0.02 -6.06 18.69
CA LYS A 94 1.20 -6.06 19.52
C LYS A 94 1.62 -4.64 19.89
N ILE A 95 1.60 -3.70 18.95
CA ILE A 95 1.92 -2.28 19.20
C ILE A 95 0.91 -1.66 20.17
N SER A 96 -0.38 -1.98 20.02
CA SER A 96 -1.45 -1.48 20.89
C SER A 96 -1.34 -1.94 22.34
N LYS A 97 -0.63 -3.04 22.61
CA LYS A 97 -0.40 -3.59 23.96
C LYS A 97 0.85 -3.03 24.64
N GLN A 98 1.70 -2.29 23.91
CA GLN A 98 2.90 -1.68 24.48
C GLN A 98 2.55 -0.42 25.30
N GLU A 99 3.52 0.06 26.06
CA GLU A 99 3.43 1.34 26.76
C GLU A 99 3.16 2.48 25.76
N GLU A 100 2.34 3.45 26.16
CA GLU A 100 1.94 4.54 25.29
C GLU A 100 3.09 5.52 25.07
N LEU A 101 3.43 5.73 23.81
CA LEU A 101 4.39 6.73 23.36
C LEU A 101 3.63 8.01 23.01
N ASN A 102 4.12 9.15 23.50
CA ASN A 102 3.50 10.45 23.27
C ASN A 102 3.87 11.05 21.90
N ILE A 103 3.65 10.29 20.82
CA ILE A 103 3.96 10.68 19.44
C ILE A 103 2.66 10.72 18.65
N LYS A 104 2.19 11.93 18.32
CA LYS A 104 0.89 12.14 17.65
C LYS A 104 1.02 12.75 16.25
N ALA A 105 1.71 13.88 16.13
CA ALA A 105 1.78 14.64 14.88
C ALA A 105 2.67 13.98 13.81
N LEU A 106 3.82 13.44 14.22
CA LEU A 106 4.82 12.91 13.29
C LEU A 106 4.27 11.78 12.39
N PRO A 107 3.55 10.76 12.91
CA PRO A 107 2.88 9.75 12.09
C PRO A 107 1.99 10.30 10.99
N ILE A 108 1.18 11.32 11.31
CA ILE A 108 0.23 11.92 10.37
C ILE A 108 0.99 12.64 9.25
N ILE A 109 2.03 13.41 9.60
CA ILE A 109 2.86 14.12 8.62
C ILE A 109 3.49 13.13 7.63
N ILE A 110 4.05 12.02 8.13
CA ILE A 110 4.69 11.01 7.29
C ILE A 110 3.66 10.35 6.36
N ILE A 111 2.47 9.99 6.85
CA ILE A 111 1.40 9.42 6.02
C ILE A 111 0.98 10.37 4.89
N ILE A 112 0.87 11.67 5.17
CA ILE A 112 0.54 12.67 4.14
C ILE A 112 1.63 12.71 3.08
N LEU A 113 2.90 12.76 3.47
CA LEU A 113 4.04 12.76 2.54
C LEU A 113 4.06 11.51 1.65
N ILE A 114 3.79 10.34 2.22
CA ILE A 114 3.73 9.08 1.47
C ILE A 114 2.53 9.07 0.51
N SER A 115 1.38 9.58 0.94
CA SER A 115 0.18 9.68 0.09
C SER A 115 0.42 10.60 -1.12
N ILE A 116 1.12 11.72 -0.89
CA ILE A 116 1.55 12.63 -1.96
C ILE A 116 2.52 11.92 -2.90
N LEU A 117 3.49 11.16 -2.36
CA LEU A 117 4.44 10.39 -3.16
C LEU A 117 3.75 9.34 -4.04
N PHE A 118 2.79 8.58 -3.49
CA PHE A 118 1.95 7.66 -4.25
C PHE A 118 1.23 8.37 -5.39
N SER A 119 0.63 9.52 -5.10
CA SER A 119 -0.08 10.32 -6.10
C SER A 119 0.84 10.78 -7.22
N ILE A 120 1.97 11.42 -6.89
CA ILE A 120 2.93 11.95 -7.88
C ILE A 120 3.43 10.83 -8.78
N LEU A 121 3.88 9.71 -8.20
CA LEU A 121 4.49 8.63 -8.99
C LEU A 121 3.46 7.76 -9.73
N THR A 122 2.17 7.80 -9.37
CA THR A 122 1.11 7.25 -10.23
C THR A 122 0.95 8.06 -11.53
N PHE A 123 1.07 9.39 -11.48
CA PHE A 123 1.00 10.24 -12.68
C PHE A 123 2.33 10.31 -13.45
N TYR A 124 3.46 10.26 -12.73
CA TYR A 124 4.81 10.37 -13.28
C TYR A 124 5.63 9.13 -12.87
N PRO A 125 5.30 7.95 -13.40
CA PRO A 125 5.97 6.70 -13.04
C PRO A 125 7.45 6.73 -13.44
N LEU A 126 8.28 6.12 -12.61
CA LEU A 126 9.67 5.85 -12.99
C LEU A 126 9.69 4.69 -13.99
N HIS A 127 10.59 4.75 -14.97
CA HIS A 127 10.70 3.70 -15.99
C HIS A 127 11.54 2.53 -15.46
N ASN A 128 11.00 1.79 -14.49
CA ASN A 128 11.60 0.60 -13.90
C ASN A 128 10.55 -0.50 -13.66
N PHE A 129 10.99 -1.70 -13.30
CA PHE A 129 10.10 -2.85 -13.21
C PHE A 129 8.94 -2.70 -12.19
N LEU A 130 9.05 -1.83 -11.18
CA LEU A 130 7.99 -1.65 -10.18
C LEU A 130 6.76 -0.94 -10.75
N PHE A 131 6.97 -0.08 -11.74
CA PHE A 131 5.92 0.73 -12.37
C PHE A 131 5.43 0.16 -13.70
N PHE A 132 6.10 -0.89 -14.19
CA PHE A 132 5.74 -1.52 -15.45
C PHE A 132 4.50 -2.39 -15.26
N ASP A 133 3.48 -2.15 -16.08
CA ASP A 133 2.33 -3.03 -16.22
C ASP A 133 2.67 -4.12 -17.24
N SER A 134 2.77 -5.37 -16.78
CA SER A 134 3.09 -6.54 -17.61
C SER A 134 1.90 -7.04 -18.44
N VAL A 135 0.67 -6.63 -18.11
CA VAL A 135 -0.56 -6.99 -18.81
C VAL A 135 -0.79 -6.07 -20.00
N LYS A 136 -0.71 -4.75 -19.76
CA LYS A 136 -0.90 -3.70 -20.80
C LYS A 136 0.41 -3.27 -21.46
N LEU A 137 1.56 -3.76 -20.99
CA LEU A 137 2.90 -3.48 -21.51
C LEU A 137 3.24 -1.98 -21.56
N GLY A 138 3.21 -1.31 -20.42
CA GLY A 138 3.52 0.13 -20.35
C GLY A 138 3.66 0.68 -18.94
N TYR A 139 3.66 2.01 -18.82
CA TYR A 139 3.83 2.73 -17.55
C TYR A 139 2.67 3.70 -17.29
N GLY A 140 2.25 3.79 -16.03
CA GLY A 140 1.29 4.80 -15.57
C GLY A 140 -0.13 4.59 -16.13
N ILE A 141 -0.82 5.71 -16.40
CA ILE A 141 -2.18 5.70 -16.95
C ILE A 141 -2.09 5.48 -18.46
N LEU A 142 -2.28 4.23 -18.87
CA LEU A 142 -2.32 3.82 -20.27
C LEU A 142 -3.71 4.13 -20.85
N LYS A 143 -3.74 4.81 -22.00
CA LYS A 143 -4.95 5.13 -22.76
C LYS A 143 -5.30 4.02 -23.74
#